data_AF-A0A9W5TZ68-F1
#
_entry.id   AF-A0A9W5TZ68-F1
#
_cell.length_a   1.000
_cell.length_b   1.000
_cell.length_c   1.000
_cell.angle_alpha   90.00
_cell.angle_beta   90.00
_cell.angle_gamma   90.00
#
_symmetry.space_group_name_H-M   'P 1'
#
loop_
_entity.id
_entity.type
_entity.pdbx_description
1 polymer ?
#
loop_
_entity_poly.entity_id
_entity_poly.type
_entity_poly.pdbx_seq_one_letter_code
_entity_poly.pdbx_strand_id
1 'polypeptide(L)' 'MRNFLAIIVGLIGGFILGIALSSFIGVFGMIVFDKPIGIKYLPYFTALLCAILVPLWSNKR' A
#
# COMPACT_ATOMS: atom_id res chain seq x y z
N MET A 1 -2.90 23.15 -5.46
CA MET A 1 -2.18 22.09 -6.22
C MET A 1 -1.40 21.12 -5.33
N ARG A 2 -0.73 21.57 -4.24
CA ARG A 2 0.07 20.70 -3.36
C ARG A 2 -0.68 19.47 -2.80
N ASN A 3 -1.93 19.63 -2.38
CA ASN A 3 -2.73 18.53 -1.85
C ASN A 3 -3.08 17.47 -2.92
N PHE A 4 -3.37 17.91 -4.14
CA PHE A 4 -3.68 17.01 -5.25
C PHE A 4 -2.46 16.16 -5.65
N LEU A 5 -1.27 16.77 -5.69
CA LEU A 5 -0.01 16.06 -5.89
C LEU A 5 0.27 15.05 -4.77
N ALA A 6 0.01 15.43 -3.50
CA ALA A 6 0.18 14.54 -2.36
C ALA A 6 -0.73 13.31 -2.44
N ILE A 7 -1.98 13.47 -2.89
CA ILE A 7 -2.92 12.36 -3.10
C ILE A 7 -2.40 11.42 -4.19
N ILE A 8 -1.95 11.95 -5.34
CA ILE A 8 -1.42 11.12 -6.45
C ILE A 8 -0.18 10.34 -6.00
N VAL A 9 0.75 11.00 -5.30
CA VAL A 9 1.95 10.37 -4.76
C VAL A 9 1.58 9.29 -3.73
N GLY A 10 0.59 9.55 -2.88
CA GLY A 10 0.07 8.55 -1.94
C GLY A 10 -0.59 7.36 -2.62
N LEU A 11 -1.34 7.58 -3.70
CA LEU A 11 -1.98 6.54 -4.51
C LEU A 11 -0.93 5.64 -5.18
N ILE A 12 0.00 6.24 -5.93
CA ILE A 12 1.02 5.51 -6.68
C ILE A 12 2.01 4.84 -5.72
N GLY A 13 2.52 5.59 -4.75
CA GLY A 13 3.46 5.08 -3.76
C GLY A 13 2.85 3.99 -2.89
N GLY A 14 1.61 4.18 -2.42
CA GLY A 14 0.88 3.18 -1.65
C GLY A 14 0.53 1.92 -2.44
N PHE A 15 0.26 2.04 -3.73
CA PHE A 15 0.04 0.89 -4.61
C PHE A 15 1.32 0.07 -4.80
N ILE A 16 2.45 0.72 -5.08
CA ILE A 16 3.75 0.04 -5.22
C ILE A 16 4.15 -0.64 -3.91
N LEU A 17 4.02 0.07 -2.77
CA LEU A 17 4.24 -0.52 -1.44
C LEU A 17 3.32 -1.70 -1.17
N GLY A 18 2.04 -1.59 -1.52
CA GLY A 18 1.06 -2.64 -1.34
C GLY A 18 1.33 -3.89 -2.20
N ILE A 19 1.88 -3.72 -3.40
CA ILE A 19 2.37 -4.85 -4.22
C ILE A 19 3.53 -5.55 -3.50
N ALA A 20 4.53 -4.79 -3.04
CA ALA A 20 5.67 -5.35 -2.33
C ALA A 20 5.23 -6.09 -1.05
N LEU A 21 4.28 -5.52 -0.29
CA LEU A 21 3.70 -6.15 0.89
C LEU A 21 2.96 -7.44 0.54
N SER A 22 2.18 -7.43 -0.55
CA SER A 22 1.46 -8.60 -1.02
C SER A 22 2.40 -9.74 -1.41
N SER A 23 3.49 -9.43 -2.10
CA SER A 23 4.53 -10.41 -2.44
C SER A 23 5.23 -10.93 -1.18
N PHE A 24 5.52 -10.05 -0.22
CA PHE A 24 6.13 -10.44 1.04
C PHE A 24 5.24 -11.43 1.81
N ILE A 25 3.94 -11.14 1.92
CA ILE A 25 2.97 -12.03 2.59
C ILE A 25 2.84 -13.36 1.85
N GLY A 26 2.85 -13.36 0.52
CA GLY A 26 2.83 -14.59 -0.29
C GLY A 26 4.03 -15.49 -0.03
N VAL A 27 5.23 -14.91 -0.03
CA VAL A 27 6.49 -15.63 0.26
C VAL A 27 6.50 -16.11 1.71
N PHE A 28 6.11 -15.26 2.66
CA PHE A 28 6.05 -15.62 4.08
C PHE A 28 5.05 -16.76 4.33
N GLY A 29 3.91 -16.74 3.64
CA GLY A 29 2.91 -17.80 3.69
C GLY A 29 3.44 -19.15 3.20
N MET A 30 4.19 -19.14 2.09
CA MET A 30 4.87 -20.34 1.59
C MET A 30 5.86 -20.90 2.59
N ILE A 31 6.66 -20.05 3.24
CA ILE A 31 7.71 -20.50 4.18
C ILE A 31 7.12 -21.08 5.47
N VAL A 32 6.07 -20.46 6.02
CA VAL A 32 5.54 -20.82 7.35
C VAL A 32 4.45 -21.89 7.28
N PHE A 33 3.62 -21.85 6.23
CA PHE A 33 2.41 -22.67 6.15
C PHE A 33 2.41 -23.64 4.97
N ASP A 34 3.51 -23.71 4.21
CA ASP A 34 3.69 -24.55 3.01
C ASP A 34 2.60 -24.32 1.93
N LYS A 35 1.91 -23.18 2.00
CA LYS A 35 0.84 -22.80 1.09
C LYS A 35 0.91 -21.32 0.76
N PRO A 36 0.66 -20.92 -0.49
CA PRO A 36 0.63 -19.51 -0.85
C PRO A 36 -0.55 -18.83 -0.16
N ILE A 37 -0.25 -17.97 0.82
CA ILE A 37 -1.26 -17.16 1.52
C ILE A 37 -1.24 -15.77 0.89
N GLY A 38 -2.37 -15.36 0.33
CA GLY A 38 -2.52 -14.03 -0.28
C GLY A 38 -3.73 -13.31 0.29
N ILE A 39 -3.59 -12.01 0.52
CA ILE A 39 -4.72 -11.14 0.83
C ILE A 39 -5.20 -10.53 -0.48
N LYS A 40 -6.44 -10.86 -0.87
CA LYS A 40 -7.02 -10.37 -2.11
C LYS A 40 -7.15 -8.84 -2.06
N TYR A 41 -6.70 -8.16 -3.12
CA TYR A 41 -6.75 -6.70 -3.26
C TYR A 41 -5.93 -5.90 -2.24
N LEU A 42 -4.96 -6.50 -1.55
CA LEU A 42 -4.07 -5.79 -0.62
C LEU A 42 -3.45 -4.51 -1.22
N PRO A 43 -2.96 -4.50 -2.49
CA PRO A 43 -2.39 -3.30 -3.07
C PRO A 43 -3.38 -2.14 -3.16
N TYR A 44 -4.66 -2.44 -3.43
CA TYR A 44 -5.71 -1.43 -3.53
C TYR A 44 -6.05 -0.82 -2.17
N PHE A 45 -6.13 -1.65 -1.11
CA PHE A 45 -6.35 -1.16 0.26
C PHE A 45 -5.19 -0.28 0.72
N THR A 46 -3.95 -0.69 0.43
CA THR A 46 -2.74 0.05 0.80
C THR A 46 -2.64 1.39 0.05
N ALA A 47 -3.00 1.40 -1.24
CA ALA A 47 -3.06 2.61 -2.05
C ALA A 47 -4.11 3.60 -1.53
N LEU A 48 -5.31 3.12 -1.19
CA LEU A 48 -6.38 3.95 -0.63
C LEU A 48 -5.97 4.57 0.71
N LEU A 49 -5.37 3.78 1.59
CA LEU A 49 -4.88 4.27 2.89
C LEU A 49 -3.77 5.32 2.72
N CYS A 50 -2.78 5.07 1.86
CA CYS A 50 -1.70 6.04 1.61
C CYS A 50 -2.21 7.32 0.94
N ALA A 51 -3.21 7.23 0.05
CA ALA A 51 -3.82 8.40 -0.57
C ALA A 51 -4.50 9.33 0.43
N ILE A 52 -4.94 8.81 1.58
CA ILE A 52 -5.53 9.60 2.68
C ILE A 52 -4.44 10.04 3.67
N LEU A 53 -3.53 9.15 4.05
CA LEU A 53 -2.49 9.41 5.04
C LEU A 53 -1.45 10.45 4.56
N VAL A 54 -1.01 10.37 3.30
CA VAL A 54 0.00 11.28 2.74
C VAL A 54 -0.45 12.74 2.74
N PRO A 55 -1.65 13.12 2.24
CA PRO A 55 -2.11 14.50 2.34
C PRO A 55 -2.41 14.93 3.78
N LEU A 56 -2.89 14.03 4.65
CA LEU A 56 -3.07 14.35 6.08
C LEU A 56 -1.75 14.71 6.75
N TRP A 57 -0.68 13.97 6.46
CA TRP A 57 0.66 14.28 6.96
C TRP A 57 1.17 15.59 6.36
N SER A 58 0.99 15.77 5.06
CA SER A 58 1.43 16.97 4.32
C SER A 58 0.73 18.25 4.80
N ASN A 59 -0.52 18.16 5.26
CA ASN A 59 -1.29 19.30 5.77
C ASN A 59 -1.06 19.58 7.26
N LYS A 60 -0.44 18.64 7.99
CA LYS A 60 -0.08 18.81 9.41
C LYS A 60 1.26 19.55 9.60
N ARG A 61 2.08 19.65 8.55
CA ARG A 61 3.26 20.53 8.50
C ARG A 61 2.91 21.85 7.84
#